data_AF-A0A972KAB7-F1
#
_entry.id   AF-A0A972KAB7-F1
#
_cell.length_a   1.000
_cell.length_b   1.000
_cell.length_c   1.000
_cell.angle_alpha   90.00
_cell.angle_beta   90.00
_cell.angle_gamma   90.00
#
_symmetry.space_group_name_H-M   'P 1'
#
loop_
_entity.id
_entity.type
_entity.pdbx_description
1 polymer ?
#
loop_
_entity_poly.entity_id
_entity_poly.type
_entity_poly.pdbx_seq_one_letter_code
_entity_poly.pdbx_strand_id
1 'polypeptide(L)'
;SNEVAIIGSNIARFIDSVDSSEVFVAGLLHDIGRVVLLTLDKERYLQIIDSDELILEEIDYFGLHHPAVGSDFLQRASLPDPLVYAVRYHHTPSSADKYKETVSVVAFAEALSRNYFPKFEDDGYWTEEHSAIMLELNLDDEKMNEIRNLSNEEVSKMASVLSDI
;
A
#
# COMPACT_ATOMS: atom_id res chain seq x y z
N SER A 1 3.37 0.61 4.85
CA SER A 1 4.73 0.29 5.36
C SER A 1 5.75 1.25 4.75
N ASN A 2 6.96 1.34 5.30
CA ASN A 2 8.01 2.21 4.73
C ASN A 2 8.40 1.77 3.32
N GLU A 3 8.39 0.46 3.05
CA GLU A 3 8.73 -0.12 1.75
C GLU A 3 7.70 0.26 0.69
N VAL A 4 6.39 0.15 0.98
CA VAL A 4 5.33 0.59 0.06
C VAL A 4 5.47 2.09 -0.25
N ALA A 5 5.75 2.92 0.76
CA ALA A 5 5.95 4.36 0.58
C ALA A 5 7.14 4.68 -0.35
N ILE A 6 8.27 4.01 -0.13
CA ILE A 6 9.49 4.16 -0.95
C ILE A 6 9.27 3.67 -2.38
N ILE A 7 8.76 2.45 -2.54
CA ILE A 7 8.51 1.85 -3.87
C ILE A 7 7.50 2.69 -4.64
N GLY A 8 6.39 3.08 -4.00
CA GLY A 8 5.37 3.93 -4.61
C GLY A 8 5.92 5.27 -5.07
N SER A 9 6.70 5.95 -4.21
CA SER A 9 7.36 7.21 -4.58
C SER A 9 8.30 7.03 -5.77
N ASN A 10 9.04 5.90 -5.84
CA ASN A 10 9.93 5.61 -6.97
C ASN A 10 9.17 5.28 -8.26
N ILE A 11 8.02 4.60 -8.18
CA ILE A 11 7.13 4.40 -9.34
C ILE A 11 6.59 5.75 -9.83
N ALA A 12 6.11 6.61 -8.93
CA ALA A 12 5.50 7.90 -9.27
C ALA A 12 6.44 8.82 -10.06
N ARG A 13 7.76 8.68 -9.91
CA ARG A 13 8.76 9.43 -10.70
C ARG A 13 8.70 9.17 -12.20
N PHE A 14 8.05 8.08 -12.62
CA PHE A 14 7.85 7.72 -14.02
C PHE A 14 6.44 8.10 -14.54
N ILE A 15 5.58 8.67 -13.68
CA ILE A 15 4.16 8.94 -13.95
C ILE A 15 3.87 10.43 -13.71
N ASP A 16 3.83 11.23 -14.78
CA ASP A 16 3.75 12.71 -14.71
C ASP A 16 2.53 13.25 -13.93
N SER A 17 1.43 12.50 -13.92
CA SER A 17 0.16 12.87 -13.29
C SER A 17 0.08 12.54 -11.80
N VAL A 18 1.10 11.88 -11.24
CA VAL A 18 1.11 11.41 -9.86
C VAL A 18 2.22 12.11 -9.07
N ASP A 19 1.84 12.74 -7.96
CA ASP A 19 2.81 13.38 -7.06
C ASP A 19 3.50 12.32 -6.18
N SER A 20 4.82 12.25 -6.24
CA SER A 20 5.58 11.25 -5.49
C SER A 20 5.51 11.44 -3.98
N SER A 21 5.37 12.67 -3.49
CA SER A 21 5.22 12.96 -2.06
C SER A 21 3.84 12.55 -1.55
N GLU A 22 2.81 12.73 -2.36
CA GLU A 22 1.46 12.23 -2.08
C GLU A 22 1.45 10.71 -2.01
N VAL A 23 2.04 10.02 -2.98
CA VAL A 23 2.15 8.56 -2.97
C VAL A 23 2.97 8.06 -1.79
N PHE A 24 4.05 8.74 -1.44
CA PHE A 24 4.83 8.38 -0.26
C PHE A 24 3.96 8.39 1.00
N VAL A 25 3.17 9.45 1.21
CA VAL A 25 2.24 9.55 2.35
C VAL A 25 1.15 8.47 2.26
N ALA A 26 0.59 8.22 1.07
CA ALA A 26 -0.40 7.16 0.88
C ALA A 26 0.16 5.78 1.23
N GLY A 27 1.38 5.46 0.79
CA GLY A 27 2.05 4.19 1.11
C GLY A 27 2.38 4.02 2.60
N LEU A 28 2.61 5.11 3.33
CA LEU A 28 2.73 5.06 4.79
C LEU A 28 1.37 4.76 5.46
N LEU A 29 0.28 5.28 4.90
CA LEU A 29 -1.05 5.25 5.51
C LEU A 29 -1.96 4.12 5.01
N HIS A 30 -1.62 3.39 3.93
CA HIS A 30 -2.53 2.42 3.29
C HIS A 30 -3.15 1.43 4.28
N ASP A 31 -2.35 0.96 5.22
CA ASP A 31 -2.72 -0.02 6.25
C ASP A 31 -3.18 0.59 7.58
N ILE A 32 -3.43 1.91 7.65
CA ILE A 32 -3.80 2.56 8.92
C ILE A 32 -5.07 1.96 9.54
N GLY A 33 -5.95 1.37 8.73
CA GLY A 33 -7.12 0.65 9.20
C GLY A 33 -6.79 -0.54 10.09
N ARG A 34 -5.65 -1.22 9.89
CA ARG A 34 -5.20 -2.34 10.74
C ARG A 34 -4.95 -1.85 12.16
N VAL A 35 -4.35 -0.66 12.31
CA VAL A 35 -4.15 0.01 13.61
C VAL A 35 -5.51 0.33 14.25
N VAL A 36 -6.48 0.83 13.48
CA VAL A 36 -7.81 1.10 14.02
C VAL A 36 -8.48 -0.19 14.51
N LEU A 37 -8.45 -1.28 13.74
CA LEU A 37 -9.01 -2.57 14.13
C LEU A 37 -8.31 -3.17 15.36
N LEU A 38 -6.98 -3.03 15.46
CA LEU A 38 -6.21 -3.38 16.66
C LEU A 38 -6.68 -2.64 17.93
N THR A 39 -7.16 -1.40 17.80
CA THR A 39 -7.71 -0.65 18.96
C THR A 39 -9.12 -1.08 19.35
N LEU A 40 -9.86 -1.72 18.44
CA LEU A 40 -11.21 -2.21 18.73
C LEU A 40 -11.16 -3.53 19.49
N ASP A 41 -10.36 -4.49 19.01
CA ASP A 41 -10.12 -5.75 19.71
C ASP A 41 -8.74 -6.31 19.33
N LYS A 42 -7.75 -5.98 20.16
CA LYS A 42 -6.36 -6.40 19.96
C LYS A 42 -6.21 -7.93 19.97
N GLU A 43 -6.85 -8.62 20.92
CA GLU A 43 -6.67 -10.06 21.06
C GLU A 43 -7.24 -10.80 19.86
N ARG A 44 -8.40 -10.35 19.36
CA ARG A 44 -9.00 -10.94 18.17
C ARG A 44 -8.21 -10.62 16.91
N TYR A 45 -7.78 -9.38 16.73
CA TYR A 45 -7.06 -8.99 15.51
C TYR A 45 -5.70 -9.70 15.39
N LEU A 46 -4.98 -9.88 16.50
CA LEU A 46 -3.72 -10.63 16.51
C LEU A 46 -3.87 -12.12 16.17
N GLN A 47 -5.09 -12.68 16.21
CA GLN A 47 -5.32 -14.07 15.78
C GLN A 47 -5.41 -14.21 14.27
N ILE A 48 -5.70 -13.13 13.55
CA ILE A 48 -6.05 -13.14 12.12
C ILE A 48 -5.04 -12.39 11.26
N ILE A 49 -4.19 -11.57 11.87
CA ILE A 49 -3.31 -10.60 11.19
C ILE A 49 -2.36 -11.22 10.15
N ASP A 50 -2.05 -12.51 10.29
CA ASP A 50 -1.18 -13.28 9.40
C ASP A 50 -1.97 -14.21 8.44
N SER A 51 -3.30 -14.05 8.34
CA SER A 51 -4.14 -14.88 7.49
C SER A 51 -4.05 -14.48 6.02
N ASP A 52 -3.96 -15.47 5.13
CA ASP A 52 -4.10 -15.25 3.68
C ASP A 52 -5.50 -14.77 3.29
N GLU A 53 -6.49 -14.92 4.18
CA GLU A 53 -7.86 -14.47 4.01
C GLU A 53 -8.19 -13.29 4.94
N LEU A 54 -7.18 -12.48 5.33
CA LEU A 54 -7.31 -11.39 6.30
C LEU A 54 -8.56 -10.52 6.09
N ILE A 55 -8.82 -10.05 4.86
CA ILE A 55 -10.00 -9.23 4.56
C ILE A 55 -11.32 -9.94 4.91
N LEU A 56 -11.44 -11.24 4.61
CA LEU A 56 -12.64 -12.01 4.93
C LEU A 56 -12.79 -12.18 6.44
N GLU A 57 -11.69 -12.51 7.13
CA GLU A 57 -11.69 -12.65 8.58
C GLU A 57 -12.00 -11.33 9.31
N GLU A 58 -11.49 -10.21 8.81
CA GLU A 58 -11.83 -8.88 9.31
C GLU A 58 -13.33 -8.60 9.19
N ILE A 59 -13.92 -8.91 8.04
CA ILE A 59 -15.36 -8.76 7.82
C ILE A 59 -16.15 -9.68 8.76
N ASP A 60 -15.75 -10.93 8.91
CA ASP A 60 -16.45 -11.89 9.76
C ASP A 60 -16.43 -11.51 11.25
N TYR A 61 -15.34 -10.91 11.73
CA TYR A 61 -15.19 -10.56 13.14
C TYR A 61 -15.60 -9.13 13.48
N PHE A 62 -15.31 -8.17 12.61
CA PHE A 62 -15.55 -6.74 12.86
C PHE A 62 -16.69 -6.17 12.02
N GLY A 63 -17.19 -6.90 11.02
CA GLY A 63 -18.19 -6.40 10.05
C GLY A 63 -17.63 -5.38 9.05
N LEU A 64 -16.32 -5.13 9.08
CA LEU A 64 -15.59 -4.13 8.30
C LEU A 64 -14.18 -4.66 8.02
N HIS A 65 -13.52 -4.14 6.98
CA HIS A 65 -12.14 -4.47 6.62
C HIS A 65 -11.23 -3.24 6.71
N HIS A 66 -9.92 -3.45 6.86
CA HIS A 66 -8.98 -2.37 7.13
C HIS A 66 -8.92 -1.27 6.05
N PRO A 67 -9.02 -1.53 4.72
CA PRO A 67 -9.07 -0.44 3.73
C PRO A 67 -10.27 0.49 3.96
N ALA A 68 -11.43 -0.07 4.29
CA ALA A 68 -12.64 0.71 4.54
C ALA A 68 -12.50 1.56 5.81
N VAL A 69 -12.07 0.95 6.91
CA VAL A 69 -11.90 1.65 8.19
C VAL A 69 -10.81 2.72 8.10
N GLY A 70 -9.69 2.41 7.43
CA GLY A 70 -8.61 3.35 7.20
C GLY A 70 -9.06 4.57 6.38
N SER A 71 -9.82 4.34 5.31
CA SER A 71 -10.35 5.44 4.48
C SER A 71 -11.29 6.36 5.26
N ASP A 72 -12.20 5.79 6.06
CA ASP A 72 -13.13 6.55 6.91
C ASP A 72 -12.36 7.36 7.97
N PHE A 73 -11.29 6.78 8.53
CA PHE A 73 -10.41 7.47 9.47
C PHE A 73 -9.74 8.68 8.83
N LEU A 74 -9.15 8.51 7.64
CA LEU A 74 -8.50 9.62 6.91
C LEU A 74 -9.48 10.70 6.47
N GLN A 75 -10.68 10.32 6.04
CA GLN A 75 -11.73 11.27 5.67
C GLN A 75 -12.17 12.13 6.86
N ARG A 76 -12.35 11.52 8.04
CA ARG A 76 -12.66 12.25 9.28
C ARG A 76 -11.52 13.17 9.72
N ALA A 77 -10.28 12.77 9.45
CA ALA A 77 -9.10 13.61 9.66
C ALA A 77 -8.93 14.72 8.61
N SER A 78 -9.84 14.83 7.63
CA SER A 78 -9.80 15.83 6.55
C SER A 78 -8.51 15.75 5.72
N LEU A 79 -7.99 14.53 5.49
CA LEU A 79 -6.87 14.34 4.57
C LEU A 79 -7.32 14.48 3.11
N PRO A 80 -6.40 14.84 2.19
CA PRO A 80 -6.67 14.94 0.76
C PRO A 80 -7.32 13.67 0.18
N ASP A 81 -8.28 13.86 -0.72
CA ASP A 81 -9.01 12.77 -1.38
C ASP A 81 -8.11 11.70 -2.03
N PRO A 82 -6.99 12.04 -2.72
CA PRO A 82 -6.13 11.01 -3.30
C PRO A 82 -5.60 10.00 -2.25
N LEU A 83 -5.27 10.48 -1.04
CA LEU A 83 -4.84 9.61 0.06
C LEU A 83 -6.00 8.72 0.54
N VAL A 84 -7.18 9.31 0.72
CA VAL A 84 -8.39 8.58 1.13
C VAL A 84 -8.72 7.48 0.12
N TYR A 85 -8.63 7.78 -1.18
CA TYR A 85 -8.86 6.84 -2.26
C TYR A 85 -7.81 5.73 -2.33
N ALA A 86 -6.52 6.08 -2.21
CA ALA A 86 -5.45 5.08 -2.18
C ALA A 86 -5.63 4.10 -1.01
N VAL A 87 -5.96 4.61 0.19
CA VAL A 87 -6.26 3.75 1.34
C VAL A 87 -7.53 2.94 1.14
N ARG A 88 -8.56 3.48 0.49
CA ARG A 88 -9.81 2.75 0.25
C ARG A 88 -9.64 1.57 -0.71
N TYR A 89 -8.85 1.76 -1.76
CA TYR A 89 -8.89 0.92 -2.96
C TYR A 89 -7.56 0.20 -3.26
N HIS A 90 -6.56 0.22 -2.37
CA HIS A 90 -5.27 -0.45 -2.65
C HIS A 90 -5.41 -1.96 -2.94
N HIS A 91 -6.33 -2.68 -2.30
CA HIS A 91 -6.62 -4.08 -2.67
C HIS A 91 -7.62 -4.26 -3.82
N THR A 92 -8.27 -3.18 -4.29
CA THR A 92 -9.27 -3.21 -5.38
C THR A 92 -9.11 -2.01 -6.32
N PRO A 93 -7.93 -1.79 -6.92
CA PRO A 93 -7.62 -0.55 -7.63
C PRO A 93 -8.54 -0.28 -8.83
N SER A 94 -9.04 -1.33 -9.50
CA SER A 94 -10.05 -1.22 -10.57
C SER A 94 -11.41 -0.65 -10.12
N SER A 95 -11.70 -0.67 -8.82
CA SER A 95 -12.94 -0.12 -8.26
C SER A 95 -12.87 1.39 -8.00
N ALA A 96 -11.71 2.02 -8.14
CA ALA A 96 -11.55 3.45 -7.94
C ALA A 96 -12.09 4.25 -9.15
N ASP A 97 -13.04 5.15 -8.90
CA ASP A 97 -13.64 6.02 -9.92
C ASP A 97 -12.92 7.38 -10.09
N LYS A 98 -12.00 7.71 -9.17
CA LYS A 98 -11.15 8.90 -9.17
C LYS A 98 -9.76 8.55 -8.65
N TYR A 99 -8.78 9.39 -8.99
CA TYR A 99 -7.39 9.25 -8.55
C TYR A 99 -6.81 7.86 -8.87
N LYS A 100 -7.29 7.24 -9.98
CA LYS A 100 -6.97 5.86 -10.34
C LYS A 100 -5.47 5.62 -10.44
N GLU A 101 -4.70 6.57 -10.94
CA GLU A 101 -3.24 6.42 -11.05
C GLU A 101 -2.57 6.39 -9.67
N THR A 102 -2.91 7.29 -8.74
CA THR A 102 -2.42 7.25 -7.35
C THR A 102 -2.79 5.92 -6.67
N VAL A 103 -4.04 5.47 -6.82
CA VAL A 103 -4.52 4.19 -6.28
C VAL A 103 -3.72 3.02 -6.88
N SER A 104 -3.59 2.97 -8.20
CA SER A 104 -2.84 1.93 -8.92
C SER A 104 -1.38 1.90 -8.50
N VAL A 105 -0.73 3.06 -8.32
CA VAL A 105 0.67 3.13 -7.89
C VAL A 105 0.83 2.56 -6.48
N VAL A 106 -0.07 2.87 -5.54
CA VAL A 106 0.00 2.35 -4.17
C VAL A 106 -0.25 0.83 -4.13
N ALA A 107 -1.29 0.35 -4.82
CA ALA A 107 -1.58 -1.07 -4.94
C ALA A 107 -0.40 -1.84 -5.56
N PHE A 108 0.18 -1.29 -6.62
CA PHE A 108 1.34 -1.89 -7.29
C PHE A 108 2.59 -1.89 -6.40
N ALA A 109 2.82 -0.81 -5.67
CA ALA A 109 3.94 -0.72 -4.72
C ALA A 109 3.83 -1.74 -3.59
N GLU A 110 2.62 -2.01 -3.11
CA GLU A 110 2.34 -3.03 -2.09
C GLU A 110 2.67 -4.44 -2.60
N ALA A 111 2.20 -4.80 -3.80
CA ALA A 111 2.53 -6.08 -4.41
C ALA A 111 4.03 -6.23 -4.71
N LEU A 112 4.70 -5.16 -5.12
CA LEU A 112 6.17 -5.17 -5.29
C LEU A 112 6.91 -5.28 -3.96
N SER A 113 6.43 -4.61 -2.90
CA SER A 113 7.01 -4.70 -1.56
C SER A 113 7.07 -6.15 -1.10
N ARG A 114 5.98 -6.90 -1.23
CA ARG A 114 5.95 -8.34 -0.90
C ARG A 114 6.96 -9.15 -1.70
N ASN A 115 7.14 -8.83 -2.98
CA ASN A 115 8.09 -9.54 -3.86
C ASN A 115 9.56 -9.18 -3.57
N TYR A 116 9.85 -7.95 -3.18
CA TYR A 116 11.21 -7.44 -2.99
C TYR A 116 11.70 -7.60 -1.55
N PHE A 117 10.81 -7.42 -0.58
CA PHE A 117 11.08 -7.39 0.85
C PHE A 117 10.03 -8.21 1.62
N PRO A 118 9.90 -9.51 1.38
CA PRO A 118 8.83 -10.32 1.93
C PRO A 118 8.82 -10.28 3.47
N LYS A 119 7.67 -9.88 4.04
CA LYS A 119 7.39 -9.95 5.49
C LYS A 119 6.23 -10.92 5.76
N PHE A 120 6.15 -11.41 6.99
CA PHE A 120 5.07 -12.31 7.41
C PHE A 120 3.68 -11.63 7.36
N GLU A 121 3.62 -10.32 7.60
CA GLU A 121 2.38 -9.54 7.78
C GLU A 121 1.89 -8.83 6.49
N ASP A 122 2.39 -9.22 5.31
CA ASP A 122 2.05 -8.60 4.01
C ASP A 122 0.86 -9.32 3.35
N ASP A 123 -0.19 -8.59 2.96
CA ASP A 123 -1.39 -9.07 2.24
C ASP A 123 -1.46 -8.59 0.78
N GLY A 124 -0.47 -7.82 0.32
CA GLY A 124 -0.30 -7.39 -1.07
C GLY A 124 0.10 -8.50 -2.03
N TYR A 125 -0.82 -9.40 -2.36
CA TYR A 125 -0.59 -10.48 -3.32
C TYR A 125 -0.58 -9.98 -4.77
N TRP A 126 0.41 -10.43 -5.55
CA TRP A 126 0.41 -10.18 -6.99
C TRP A 126 -0.74 -10.92 -7.68
N THR A 127 -1.48 -10.20 -8.52
CA THR A 127 -2.64 -10.71 -9.28
C THR A 127 -2.58 -10.25 -10.74
N GLU A 128 -3.51 -10.70 -11.58
CA GLU A 128 -3.64 -10.21 -12.96
C GLU A 128 -3.88 -8.69 -13.04
N GLU A 129 -4.53 -8.10 -12.01
CA GLU A 129 -4.75 -6.67 -11.92
C GLU A 129 -3.44 -5.89 -11.79
N HIS A 130 -2.46 -6.41 -11.06
CA HIS A 130 -1.13 -5.81 -10.94
C HIS A 130 -0.37 -5.86 -12.27
N SER A 131 -0.49 -6.95 -13.02
CA SER A 131 0.05 -7.05 -14.38
C SER A 131 -0.61 -6.04 -15.33
N ALA A 132 -1.91 -5.81 -15.18
CA ALA A 132 -2.62 -4.79 -15.95
C ALA A 132 -2.16 -3.37 -15.57
N ILE A 133 -1.98 -3.09 -14.28
CA ILE A 133 -1.46 -1.80 -13.79
C ILE A 133 -0.07 -1.52 -14.36
N MET A 134 0.83 -2.50 -14.36
CA MET A 134 2.17 -2.36 -14.94
C MET A 134 2.12 -1.90 -16.40
N LEU A 135 1.19 -2.48 -17.19
CA LEU A 135 0.96 -2.10 -18.59
C LEU A 135 0.32 -0.71 -18.71
N GLU A 136 -0.71 -0.41 -17.92
CA GLU A 136 -1.41 0.89 -17.93
C GLU A 136 -0.45 2.05 -17.59
N LEU A 137 0.46 1.82 -16.65
CA LEU A 137 1.48 2.80 -16.21
C LEU A 137 2.71 2.85 -17.13
N ASN A 138 2.74 2.05 -18.22
CA ASN A 138 3.88 1.95 -19.14
C ASN A 138 5.22 1.67 -18.43
N LEU A 139 5.19 0.78 -17.44
CA LEU A 139 6.38 0.32 -16.72
C LEU A 139 6.94 -0.92 -17.43
N ASP A 140 7.95 -0.72 -18.27
CA ASP A 140 8.67 -1.81 -18.94
C ASP A 140 9.73 -2.44 -18.03
N ASP A 141 10.38 -3.51 -18.50
CA ASP A 141 11.41 -4.22 -17.72
C ASP A 141 12.58 -3.32 -17.32
N GLU A 142 12.93 -2.31 -18.13
CA GLU A 142 14.00 -1.36 -17.81
C GLU A 142 13.61 -0.50 -16.61
N LYS A 143 12.43 0.11 -16.65
CA LYS A 143 11.88 0.90 -15.53
C LYS A 143 11.68 0.05 -14.28
N MET A 144 11.19 -1.19 -14.42
CA MET A 144 11.02 -2.09 -13.28
C MET A 144 12.34 -2.42 -12.59
N ASN A 145 13.41 -2.65 -13.37
CA ASN A 145 14.74 -2.86 -12.82
C ASN A 145 15.28 -1.60 -12.13
N GLU A 146 15.04 -0.41 -12.70
CA GLU A 146 15.42 0.86 -12.08
C GLU A 146 14.68 1.08 -10.74
N ILE A 147 13.36 0.92 -10.72
CA ILE A 147 12.52 1.02 -9.51
C ILE A 147 13.01 0.07 -8.43
N ARG A 148 13.32 -1.18 -8.78
CA ARG A 148 13.84 -2.18 -7.85
C ARG A 148 15.18 -1.76 -7.25
N ASN A 149 16.11 -1.29 -8.07
CA ASN A 149 17.44 -0.88 -7.61
C ASN A 149 17.38 0.32 -6.67
N LEU A 150 16.62 1.36 -7.06
CA LEU A 150 16.40 2.56 -6.23
C LEU A 150 15.75 2.18 -4.89
N SER A 151 14.70 1.36 -4.92
CA SER A 151 13.98 0.95 -3.71
C SER A 151 14.87 0.14 -2.77
N ASN A 152 15.69 -0.78 -3.29
CA ASN A 152 16.66 -1.53 -2.49
C ASN A 152 17.68 -0.62 -1.79
N GLU A 153 18.21 0.37 -2.50
CA GLU A 153 19.17 1.31 -1.94
C GLU A 153 18.54 2.17 -0.83
N GLU A 154 17.34 2.71 -1.07
CA GLU A 154 16.64 3.58 -0.13
C GLU A 154 16.14 2.84 1.12
N VAL A 155 15.56 1.65 0.95
CA VAL A 155 15.14 0.81 2.09
C VAL A 155 16.35 0.41 2.94
N SER A 156 17.48 0.04 2.32
CA SER A 156 18.71 -0.32 3.05
C SER A 156 19.27 0.86 3.86
N LYS A 157 19.29 2.06 3.27
CA LYS A 157 19.70 3.29 3.98
C LYS A 157 18.79 3.56 5.17
N MET A 158 17.47 3.46 4.98
CA MET A 158 16.50 3.70 6.07
C MET A 158 16.67 2.69 7.22
N ALA A 159 16.91 1.42 6.91
CA ALA A 159 17.20 0.39 7.91
C ALA A 159 18.47 0.72 8.72
N SER A 160 19.55 1.19 8.07
CA SER A 160 20.79 1.57 8.77
C SER A 160 20.61 2.76 9.73
N VAL A 161 19.81 3.76 9.37
CA VAL A 161 19.54 4.90 10.24
C VAL A 161 18.74 4.48 11.48
N LEU A 162 17.79 3.54 11.32
CA LEU A 162 16.99 3.04 12.42
C LEU A 162 17.77 2.12 13.37
N SER A 163 18.80 1.42 12.89
CA SER A 163 19.67 0.61 13.75
C SER A 163 20.62 1.41 14.63
N ASP A 164 20.80 2.70 14.32
CA ASP A 164 21.69 3.61 15.04
C ASP A 164 21.00 4.41 16.16
N ILE A 165 19.69 4.18 16.39
CA ILE A 165 18.85 4.85 17.41
C ILE A 165 18.49 3.86 18.54
#